data_AF-A0A7C6VQ82-F1
#
_entry.id   AF-A0A7C6VQ82-F1
#
_cell.length_a   1.000
_cell.length_b   1.000
_cell.length_c   1.000
_cell.angle_alpha   90.00
_cell.angle_beta   90.00
_cell.angle_gamma   90.00
#
_symmetry.space_group_name_H-M   'P 1'
#
loop_
_entity.id
_entity.type
_entity.pdbx_description
1 polymer ?
#
loop_
_entity_poly.entity_id
_entity_poly.type
_entity_poly.pdbx_seq_one_letter_code
_entity_poly.pdbx_strand_id
1 'polypeptide(L)'
;MNSEDFVTAISRYVKDAAIEDTIANLKSPPGRRVPPAERIRSDWYNALPAADAAQVDGIISAAVHEAVFGLLAVLDGARTVDDGAGRFELSYLAPEGRVLLNDPQAIGLHDLLNAAK
;
A
#
# COMPACT_ATOMS: atom_id res chain seq x y z
N MET A 1 6.79 9.60 16.28
CA MET A 1 6.39 9.53 14.86
C MET A 1 5.21 10.47 14.66
N ASN A 2 5.33 11.41 13.71
CA ASN A 2 4.22 12.26 13.26
C ASN A 2 3.53 11.64 12.01
N SER A 3 2.55 12.34 11.45
CA SER A 3 1.77 11.88 10.28
C SER A 3 2.62 11.70 9.01
N GLU A 4 3.57 12.61 8.76
CA GLU A 4 4.47 12.53 7.59
C GLU A 4 5.44 11.36 7.71
N ASP A 5 6.05 11.18 8.88
CA ASP A 5 6.91 10.04 9.20
C ASP A 5 6.15 8.72 9.01
N PHE A 6 4.90 8.68 9.49
CA PHE A 6 4.03 7.52 9.38
C PHE A 6 3.71 7.18 7.93
N VAL A 7 3.27 8.16 7.13
CA VAL A 7 2.96 7.94 5.70
C VAL A 7 4.20 7.55 4.91
N THR A 8 5.36 8.14 5.22
CA THR A 8 6.65 7.75 4.62
C THR A 8 6.97 6.29 4.93
N ALA A 9 6.79 5.87 6.19
CA ALA A 9 6.98 4.48 6.59
C ALA A 9 5.98 3.53 5.89
N ILE A 10 4.71 3.91 5.77
CA ILE A 10 3.69 3.13 5.05
C ILE A 10 4.03 3.02 3.56
N SER A 11 4.45 4.12 2.92
CA SER A 11 4.88 4.08 1.52
C SER A 11 6.00 3.06 1.33
N ARG A 12 7.04 3.12 2.17
CA ARG A 12 8.20 2.24 2.01
C ARG A 12 7.92 0.79 2.39
N TYR A 13 7.41 0.57 3.60
CA TYR A 13 7.35 -0.77 4.20
C TYR A 13 6.06 -1.53 3.90
N VAL A 14 5.05 -0.86 3.33
CA VAL A 14 3.79 -1.50 2.96
C VAL A 14 3.57 -1.39 1.45
N LYS A 15 3.52 -0.19 0.88
CA LYS A 15 3.23 0.01 -0.56
C LYS A 15 4.36 -0.54 -1.43
N ASP A 16 5.58 -0.02 -1.27
CA ASP A 16 6.71 -0.39 -2.13
C ASP A 16 7.11 -1.85 -1.92
N ALA A 17 7.17 -2.30 -0.65
CA ALA A 17 7.42 -3.71 -0.32
C ALA A 17 6.40 -4.67 -0.97
N ALA A 18 5.09 -4.36 -0.93
CA ALA A 18 4.08 -5.23 -1.55
C ALA A 18 4.21 -5.29 -3.08
N ILE A 19 4.61 -4.18 -3.72
CA ILE A 19 4.88 -4.14 -5.17
C ILE A 19 6.10 -5.00 -5.49
N GLU A 20 7.21 -4.76 -4.80
CA GLU A 20 8.48 -5.47 -5.00
C GLU A 20 8.30 -6.98 -4.78
N ASP A 21 7.65 -7.39 -3.69
CA ASP A 21 7.39 -8.79 -3.36
C ASP A 21 6.49 -9.46 -4.40
N THR A 22 5.44 -8.76 -4.87
CA THR A 22 4.55 -9.31 -5.89
C THR A 22 5.30 -9.55 -7.20
N ILE A 23 6.10 -8.58 -7.63
CA ILE A 23 6.93 -8.70 -8.85
C ILE A 23 8.00 -9.79 -8.67
N ALA A 24 8.66 -9.85 -7.51
CA ALA A 24 9.64 -10.89 -7.22
C ALA A 24 9.02 -12.29 -7.26
N ASN A 25 7.81 -12.46 -6.72
CA ASN A 25 7.07 -13.72 -6.77
C ASN A 25 6.63 -14.10 -8.19
N LEU A 26 6.32 -13.13 -9.05
CA LEU A 26 6.05 -13.38 -10.47
C LEU A 26 7.33 -13.78 -11.23
N LYS A 27 8.48 -13.22 -10.87
CA LYS A 27 9.77 -13.57 -11.50
C LYS A 27 10.28 -14.93 -11.06
N SER A 28 10.22 -15.20 -9.75
CA SER A 28 10.77 -16.40 -9.14
C SER A 28 10.00 -16.75 -7.86
N PRO A 29 8.87 -17.46 -7.96
CA PRO A 29 8.06 -17.79 -6.79
C PRO A 29 8.84 -18.65 -5.78
N PRO A 30 8.78 -18.34 -4.47
CA PRO A 30 9.60 -18.99 -3.46
C PRO A 30 9.14 -20.42 -3.15
N GLY A 31 10.11 -21.26 -2.74
CA GLY A 31 9.84 -22.59 -2.18
C GLY A 31 10.01 -23.76 -3.16
N ARG A 32 10.15 -24.97 -2.61
CA ARG A 32 10.40 -26.20 -3.40
C ARG A 32 9.16 -26.75 -4.11
N ARG A 33 7.95 -26.40 -3.65
CA ARG A 33 6.67 -26.84 -4.22
C ARG A 33 5.74 -25.64 -4.42
N VAL A 34 6.09 -24.81 -5.40
CA VAL A 34 5.26 -23.68 -5.85
C VAL A 34 3.90 -24.20 -6.32
N PRO A 35 2.77 -23.64 -5.84
CA PRO A 35 1.43 -23.99 -6.30
C PRO A 35 1.29 -23.87 -7.83
N PRO A 36 0.54 -24.77 -8.50
CA PRO A 36 0.43 -24.76 -9.97
C PRO A 36 -0.02 -23.41 -10.55
N ALA A 37 -0.97 -22.73 -9.91
CA ALA A 37 -1.47 -21.43 -10.37
C ALA A 37 -0.40 -20.32 -10.30
N GLU A 38 0.46 -20.34 -9.28
CA GLU A 38 1.57 -19.39 -9.16
C GLU A 38 2.65 -19.66 -10.20
N ARG A 39 2.98 -20.94 -10.45
CA ARG A 39 3.90 -21.32 -11.52
C ARG A 39 3.40 -20.86 -12.89
N ILE A 40 2.12 -21.09 -13.20
CA ILE A 40 1.53 -20.65 -14.47
C ILE A 40 1.64 -19.14 -14.66
N ARG A 41 1.35 -18.34 -13.62
CA ARG A 41 1.50 -16.88 -13.67
C ARG A 41 2.96 -16.46 -13.83
N SER A 42 3.87 -17.10 -13.11
CA SER A 42 5.31 -16.86 -13.22
C SER A 42 5.83 -17.16 -14.62
N ASP A 43 5.50 -18.33 -15.17
CA ASP A 43 5.93 -18.75 -16.51
C ASP A 43 5.38 -17.79 -17.57
N TRP A 44 4.11 -17.37 -17.45
CA TRP A 44 3.50 -16.39 -18.34
C TRP A 44 4.18 -15.02 -18.25
N TYR A 45 4.38 -14.48 -17.04
CA TYR A 45 5.00 -13.17 -16.84
C TYR A 45 6.43 -13.14 -17.39
N ASN A 46 7.23 -14.19 -17.13
CA ASN A 46 8.60 -14.29 -17.65
C ASN A 46 8.68 -14.50 -19.16
N ALA A 47 7.59 -14.91 -19.82
CA ALA A 47 7.51 -15.03 -21.27
C ALA A 47 7.08 -13.73 -21.98
N LEU A 48 6.65 -12.70 -21.23
CA LEU A 48 6.24 -11.42 -21.80
C LEU A 48 7.43 -10.66 -22.40
N PRO A 49 7.22 -9.91 -23.50
CA PRO A 49 8.13 -8.85 -23.90
C PRO A 49 8.33 -7.84 -22.77
N ALA A 50 9.51 -7.24 -22.68
CA ALA A 50 9.84 -6.29 -21.61
C ALA A 50 8.86 -5.11 -21.50
N ALA A 51 8.33 -4.63 -22.64
CA ALA A 51 7.33 -3.57 -22.65
C ALA A 51 6.01 -3.99 -22.00
N ASP A 52 5.58 -5.23 -22.22
CA ASP A 52 4.34 -5.78 -21.67
C ASP A 52 4.50 -6.11 -20.18
N ALA A 53 5.65 -6.67 -19.79
CA ALA A 53 5.99 -6.87 -18.38
C ALA A 53 5.98 -5.55 -17.60
N ALA A 54 6.49 -4.46 -18.19
CA ALA A 54 6.44 -3.13 -17.60
C ALA A 54 5.00 -2.61 -17.42
N GLN A 55 4.06 -2.96 -18.31
CA GLN A 55 2.64 -2.64 -18.11
C GLN A 55 2.06 -3.41 -16.93
N VAL A 56 2.40 -4.69 -16.77
CA VAL A 56 1.98 -5.50 -15.62
C VAL A 56 2.52 -4.91 -14.32
N ASP A 57 3.80 -4.54 -14.28
CA ASP A 57 4.42 -3.88 -13.12
C ASP A 57 3.71 -2.57 -12.77
N GLY A 58 3.34 -1.77 -13.79
CA GLY A 58 2.55 -0.54 -13.61
C GLY A 58 1.15 -0.79 -13.05
N ILE A 59 0.45 -1.83 -13.52
CA ILE A 59 -0.87 -2.23 -13.00
C ILE A 59 -0.76 -2.67 -11.54
N ILE A 60 0.24 -3.47 -11.20
CA ILE A 60 0.50 -3.89 -9.81
C ILE A 60 0.75 -2.66 -8.93
N SER A 61 1.62 -1.74 -9.38
CA SER A 61 1.91 -0.51 -8.66
C SER A 61 0.66 0.34 -8.43
N ALA A 62 -0.18 0.51 -9.46
CA ALA A 62 -1.40 1.30 -9.36
C ALA A 62 -2.42 0.65 -8.41
N ALA A 63 -2.61 -0.67 -8.51
CA ALA A 63 -3.56 -1.39 -7.66
C ALA A 63 -3.15 -1.36 -6.18
N VAL A 64 -1.86 -1.54 -5.88
CA VAL A 64 -1.35 -1.45 -4.49
C VAL A 64 -1.48 -0.02 -3.97
N HIS A 65 -1.11 0.98 -4.78
CA HIS A 65 -1.27 2.38 -4.40
C HIS A 65 -2.72 2.73 -4.08
N GLU A 66 -3.67 2.38 -4.95
CA GLU A 66 -5.10 2.66 -4.73
C GLU A 66 -5.65 1.96 -3.49
N ALA A 67 -5.20 0.74 -3.20
CA ALA A 67 -5.60 0.02 -2.00
C ALA A 67 -5.11 0.73 -0.71
N VAL A 68 -3.83 1.14 -0.68
CA VAL A 68 -3.26 1.87 0.46
C VAL A 68 -3.90 3.25 0.61
N PHE A 69 -4.03 4.00 -0.49
CA PHE A 69 -4.70 5.30 -0.52
C PHE A 69 -6.14 5.17 -0.01
N GLY A 70 -6.89 4.21 -0.53
CA GLY A 70 -8.27 3.97 -0.13
C GLY A 70 -8.43 3.65 1.35
N LEU A 71 -7.52 2.85 1.92
CA LEU A 71 -7.51 2.58 3.36
C LEU A 71 -7.22 3.84 4.18
N LEU A 72 -6.22 4.63 3.79
CA LEU A 72 -5.92 5.90 4.47
C LEU A 72 -7.08 6.88 4.38
N ALA A 73 -7.76 6.97 3.23
CA ALA A 73 -8.94 7.80 3.05
C ALA A 73 -10.09 7.40 3.97
N VAL A 74 -10.23 6.10 4.28
CA VAL A 74 -11.18 5.63 5.30
C VAL A 74 -10.78 6.10 6.69
N LEU A 75 -9.50 5.98 7.05
CA LEU A 75 -9.01 6.44 8.34
C LEU A 75 -9.16 7.96 8.52
N ASP A 76 -8.95 8.73 7.46
CA ASP A 76 -9.12 10.18 7.47
C ASP A 76 -10.61 10.61 7.45
N GLY A 77 -11.54 9.67 7.25
CA GLY A 77 -12.97 9.95 7.12
C GLY A 77 -13.39 10.51 5.76
N ALA A 78 -12.48 10.57 4.78
CA ALA A 78 -12.77 10.98 3.40
C ALA A 78 -13.52 9.88 2.61
N ARG A 79 -13.50 8.63 3.09
CA ARG A 79 -14.28 7.51 2.55
C ARG A 79 -15.03 6.80 3.68
N THR A 80 -16.35 6.81 3.66
CA THR A 80 -17.18 6.19 4.69
C THR A 80 -17.31 4.68 4.48
N VAL A 81 -17.20 3.90 5.56
CA VAL A 81 -17.41 2.44 5.59
C VAL A 81 -18.37 1.97 6.69
N ASP A 82 -18.96 2.91 7.42
CA ASP A 82 -20.01 2.71 8.42
C ASP A 82 -21.32 3.39 7.96
N ASP A 83 -22.25 3.59 8.89
CA ASP A 83 -23.51 4.31 8.65
C ASP A 83 -23.34 5.84 8.58
N GLY A 84 -22.11 6.35 8.61
CA GLY A 84 -21.77 7.76 8.53
C GLY A 84 -21.82 8.51 9.86
N ALA A 85 -22.02 7.81 10.99
CA ALA A 85 -22.09 8.43 12.31
C ALA A 85 -20.73 8.43 13.07
N GLY A 86 -19.74 7.68 12.61
CA GLY A 86 -18.46 7.49 13.28
C GLY A 86 -17.27 8.25 12.68
N ARG A 87 -16.16 8.24 13.41
CA ARG A 87 -14.83 8.59 12.90
C ARG A 87 -13.78 7.65 13.46
N PHE A 88 -12.78 7.31 12.66
CA PHE A 88 -11.61 6.57 13.12
C PHE A 88 -10.59 7.53 13.73
N GLU A 89 -9.94 7.10 14.82
CA GLU A 89 -8.77 7.78 15.38
C GLU A 89 -7.58 6.84 15.33
N LEU A 90 -6.53 7.25 14.63
CA LEU A 90 -5.24 6.59 14.61
C LEU A 90 -4.25 7.39 15.44
N SER A 91 -3.72 6.80 16.50
CA SER A 91 -2.73 7.45 17.36
C SER A 91 -1.46 6.63 17.49
N TYR A 92 -0.31 7.31 17.43
CA TYR A 92 0.96 6.75 17.83
C TYR A 92 1.15 6.94 19.34
N LEU A 93 1.34 5.84 20.06
CA LEU A 93 1.60 5.83 21.49
C LEU A 93 3.08 5.55 21.73
N ALA A 94 3.76 6.50 22.34
CA ALA A 94 5.15 6.40 22.76
C ALA A 94 5.27 6.66 24.27
N PRO A 95 6.38 6.26 24.92
CA PRO A 95 6.61 6.54 26.34
C PRO A 95 6.44 8.02 26.71
N GLU A 96 6.80 8.93 25.79
CA GLU A 96 6.73 10.37 25.93
C GLU A 96 5.33 10.98 25.67
N GLY A 97 4.39 10.21 25.11
CA GLY A 97 3.02 10.69 24.91
C GLY A 97 2.25 10.05 23.75
N ARG A 98 1.08 10.65 23.47
CA ARG A 98 0.16 10.28 22.38
C ARG A 98 0.21 11.33 21.29
N VAL A 99 0.37 10.90 20.04
CA VAL A 99 0.24 11.75 18.84
C VAL A 99 -0.94 11.23 18.01
N LEU A 100 -1.92 12.09 17.73
CA LEU A 100 -3.00 11.79 16.77
C LEU A 100 -2.43 11.94 15.36
N LEU A 101 -2.49 10.89 14.54
CA LEU A 101 -1.88 10.86 13.21
C LEU A 101 -2.85 11.34 12.13
N ASN A 102 -4.13 10.99 12.23
CA ASN A 102 -5.19 11.40 11.30
C ASN A 102 -6.03 12.55 11.88
N ASP A 103 -5.37 13.65 12.27
CA ASP A 103 -6.08 14.83 12.79
C ASP A 103 -6.96 15.43 11.67
N PRO A 104 -8.29 15.52 11.84
CA PRO A 104 -9.20 16.05 10.82
C PRO A 104 -9.01 17.56 10.54
N GLN A 105 -8.18 18.26 11.32
CA GLN A 105 -7.82 19.66 11.07
C GLN A 105 -6.48 19.81 10.33
N ALA A 106 -5.77 18.71 10.07
CA ALA A 106 -4.52 18.67 9.33
C ALA A 106 -4.72 18.11 7.91
N ILE A 107 -3.64 18.07 7.13
CA ILE A 107 -3.64 17.35 5.84
C ILE A 107 -3.88 15.85 6.08
N GLY A 108 -4.76 15.24 5.28
CA GLY A 108 -5.10 13.83 5.41
C GLY A 108 -3.91 12.92 5.10
N LEU A 109 -3.85 11.76 5.75
CA LEU A 109 -2.84 10.73 5.47
C LEU A 109 -2.88 10.26 4.01
N HIS A 110 -4.07 10.16 3.41
CA HIS A 110 -4.23 9.82 1.99
C HIS A 110 -3.64 10.88 1.06
N ASP A 111 -3.78 12.16 1.38
CA ASP A 111 -3.17 13.25 0.61
C ASP A 111 -1.65 13.29 0.80
N LEU A 112 -1.17 13.06 2.03
CA LEU A 112 0.26 12.93 2.30
C LEU A 112 0.90 11.80 1.48
N LEU A 113 0.19 10.69 1.25
CA LEU A 113 0.69 9.57 0.44
C LEU A 113 0.97 9.99 -1.02
N ASN A 114 0.18 10.92 -1.56
CA ASN A 114 0.35 11.45 -2.91
C ASN A 114 1.36 12.59 -2.98
N ALA A 115 1.56 13.30 -1.87
CA ALA A 115 2.56 14.36 -1.77
C ALA A 115 3.99 13.82 -1.59
N ALA A 116 4.13 12.66 -0.95
CA ALA A 116 5.40 11.94 -0.79
C ALA A 116 5.85 11.39 -2.16
N LYS A 117 6.77 12.12 -2.81
CA LYS A 117 7.46 11.68 -4.04
C LYS A 117 8.70 10.87 -3.73
#